data_AF-A0A0F7EV09-F1
#
_entry.id   AF-A0A0F7EV09-F1
#
_cell.length_a   1.000
_cell.length_b   1.000
_cell.length_c   1.000
_cell.angle_alpha   90.00
_cell.angle_beta   90.00
_cell.angle_gamma   90.00
#
_symmetry.space_group_name_H-M   'P 1'
#
loop_
_entity.id
_entity.type
_entity.pdbx_description
1 polymer ?
#
loop_
_entity_poly.entity_id
_entity_poly.type
_entity_poly.pdbx_seq_one_letter_code
_entity_poly.pdbx_strand_id
1 'polypeptide(L)'
;GEAVQDWREIVTYFSYPVRNRDYSRWPDKPEGWVKVTEEYSDKLMGLACKLLEVLSEAMGLEKEALTNACVDMDQKIVVNYYPKCPQPDLTLGLKRHTDPGTITLLL
;
A
#
# COMPACT_ATOMS: atom_id res chain seq x y z
N GLY A 1 15.35 -3.83 24.27
CA GLY A 1 13.98 -4.31 24.55
C GLY A 1 13.70 -5.51 23.68
N GLU A 2 12.85 -6.43 24.12
CA GLU A 2 12.51 -7.63 23.35
C GLU A 2 11.72 -7.30 22.08
N ALA A 3 11.95 -8.07 21.03
CA ALA A 3 11.25 -7.94 19.77
C ALA A 3 9.82 -8.49 19.91
N VAL A 4 8.84 -7.62 20.13
CA VAL A 4 7.42 -7.97 20.04
C VAL A 4 7.05 -8.25 18.58
N GLN A 5 6.35 -9.33 18.27
CA GLN A 5 5.87 -9.62 16.92
C GLN A 5 4.42 -9.14 16.75
N ASP A 6 4.08 -8.73 15.52
CA ASP A 6 2.72 -8.36 15.14
C ASP A 6 1.87 -9.62 14.93
N TRP A 7 0.62 -9.62 15.41
CA TRP A 7 -0.32 -10.72 15.24
C TRP A 7 -0.98 -10.68 13.86
N ARG A 8 -0.17 -10.82 12.81
CA ARG A 8 -0.61 -10.82 11.41
C ARG A 8 0.32 -11.64 10.52
N GLU A 9 -0.26 -12.12 9.44
CA GLU A 9 0.48 -12.54 8.25
C GLU A 9 0.43 -11.41 7.22
N ILE A 10 1.50 -11.29 6.43
CA ILE A 10 1.65 -10.22 5.45
C ILE A 10 2.16 -10.78 4.14
N VAL A 11 1.53 -10.36 3.04
CA VAL A 11 2.10 -10.47 1.70
C VAL A 11 2.38 -9.06 1.19
N THR A 12 3.57 -8.86 0.65
CA THR A 12 4.01 -7.59 0.10
C THR A 12 4.60 -7.83 -1.28
N TYR A 13 4.20 -7.00 -2.24
CA TYR A 13 4.86 -6.90 -3.52
C TYR A 13 4.78 -5.47 -4.06
N PHE A 14 5.81 -5.11 -4.83
CA PHE A 14 5.94 -3.81 -5.47
C PHE A 14 5.22 -3.84 -6.82
N SER A 15 4.28 -2.91 -7.01
CA SER A 15 3.38 -2.86 -8.18
C SER A 15 3.68 -1.69 -9.12
N TYR A 16 4.37 -0.66 -8.64
CA TYR A 16 4.96 0.39 -9.48
C TYR A 16 6.42 0.69 -9.08
N PRO A 17 7.27 1.07 -10.05
CA PRO A 17 6.95 1.21 -11.48
C PRO A 17 6.74 -0.16 -12.16
N VAL A 18 5.90 -0.22 -13.20
CA VAL A 18 5.49 -1.50 -13.85
C VAL A 18 6.68 -2.35 -14.29
N ARG A 19 7.75 -1.72 -14.80
CA ARG A 19 9.00 -2.38 -15.20
C ARG A 19 9.71 -3.15 -14.08
N ASN A 20 9.40 -2.85 -12.82
CA ASN A 20 10.00 -3.47 -11.64
C ASN A 20 9.10 -4.56 -11.03
N ARG A 21 7.96 -4.91 -11.65
CA ARG A 21 7.09 -5.98 -11.16
C ARG A 21 7.81 -7.32 -11.26
N ASP A 22 8.06 -7.94 -10.10
CA ASP A 22 8.59 -9.29 -9.99
C ASP A 22 7.46 -10.28 -9.71
N TYR A 23 6.87 -10.83 -10.77
CA TYR A 23 5.75 -11.78 -10.67
C TYR A 23 6.13 -13.10 -9.99
N SER A 24 7.42 -13.43 -9.86
CA SER A 24 7.83 -14.63 -9.10
C SER A 24 7.54 -14.51 -7.60
N ARG A 25 7.31 -13.29 -7.11
CA ARG A 25 6.98 -12.97 -5.72
C ARG A 25 5.49 -12.72 -5.49
N TRP A 26 4.70 -12.66 -6.55
CA TRP A 26 3.26 -12.44 -6.45
C TRP A 26 2.56 -13.79 -6.24
N PRO A 27 1.48 -13.84 -5.45
CA PRO A 27 0.68 -15.06 -5.33
C PRO A 27 0.12 -15.49 -6.69
N ASP A 28 0.23 -16.78 -6.98
CA ASP A 28 -0.39 -17.44 -8.14
C ASP A 28 -1.79 -17.99 -7.81
N LYS A 29 -2.17 -17.94 -6.53
CA LYS A 29 -3.48 -18.36 -6.01
C LYS A 29 -4.14 -17.25 -5.19
N PRO A 30 -5.47 -17.13 -5.23
CA PRO A 30 -6.40 -17.85 -6.10
C PRO A 30 -6.17 -17.54 -7.59
N GLU A 31 -6.73 -18.38 -8.48
CA GLU A 31 -6.64 -18.14 -9.91
C GLU A 31 -7.13 -16.71 -10.25
N GLY A 32 -6.36 -16.00 -11.08
CA GLY A 32 -6.64 -14.61 -11.44
C GLY A 32 -6.06 -13.55 -10.49
N TRP A 33 -5.40 -13.93 -9.39
CA TRP A 33 -4.83 -12.98 -8.43
C TRP A 33 -3.94 -11.91 -9.08
N VAL A 34 -3.01 -12.33 -9.95
CA VAL A 34 -2.11 -11.41 -10.66
C VAL A 34 -2.91 -10.37 -11.44
N LYS A 35 -3.82 -10.82 -12.32
CA LYS A 35 -4.62 -9.93 -13.16
C LYS A 35 -5.44 -8.92 -12.34
N VAL A 36 -6.09 -9.38 -11.27
CA VAL A 36 -6.87 -8.52 -10.38
C VAL A 36 -5.97 -7.50 -9.68
N THR A 37 -4.80 -7.93 -9.22
CA THR A 37 -3.83 -7.07 -8.55
C THR A 37 -3.28 -6.00 -9.48
N GLU A 38 -2.99 -6.33 -10.75
CA GLU A 38 -2.55 -5.37 -11.76
C GLU A 38 -3.63 -4.31 -12.02
N GLU A 39 -4.88 -4.73 -12.24
CA GLU A 39 -5.99 -3.81 -12.45
C GLU A 39 -6.21 -2.91 -11.23
N TYR A 40 -6.17 -3.49 -10.02
CA TYR A 40 -6.31 -2.74 -8.78
C TYR A 40 -5.18 -1.71 -8.59
N SER A 41 -3.93 -2.12 -8.83
CA SER A 41 -2.73 -1.27 -8.81
C SER A 41 -2.90 -0.04 -9.69
N ASP A 42 -3.33 -0.25 -10.94
CA ASP A 42 -3.47 0.82 -11.94
C ASP A 42 -4.61 1.79 -11.56
N LYS A 43 -5.75 1.26 -11.08
CA LYS A 43 -6.86 2.10 -10.59
C LYS A 43 -6.46 2.92 -9.36
N LEU A 44 -5.72 2.33 -8.43
CA LEU A 44 -5.27 2.99 -7.21
C LEU A 44 -4.20 4.04 -7.48
N MET A 45 -3.30 3.81 -8.43
CA MET A 45 -2.33 4.83 -8.84
C MET A 45 -3.07 6.05 -9.42
N GLY A 46 -4.03 5.85 -10.32
CA GLY A 46 -4.84 6.94 -10.86
C GLY A 46 -5.66 7.67 -9.80
N LEU A 47 -6.20 6.96 -8.81
CA LEU A 47 -6.92 7.58 -7.68
C LEU A 47 -5.97 8.39 -6.78
N ALA A 48 -4.80 7.85 -6.45
CA ALA A 48 -3.79 8.53 -5.65
C ALA A 48 -3.35 9.85 -6.30
N CYS A 49 -3.05 9.84 -7.60
CA CYS A 49 -2.70 11.07 -8.34
C CYS A 49 -3.80 12.14 -8.24
N LYS A 50 -5.07 11.75 -8.46
CA LYS A 50 -6.20 12.69 -8.35
C LYS A 50 -6.36 13.26 -6.94
N LEU A 51 -6.18 12.44 -5.91
CA LEU A 51 -6.25 12.91 -4.52
C LEU A 51 -5.10 13.88 -4.20
N LEU A 52 -3.89 13.60 -4.70
CA LEU A 52 -2.75 14.51 -4.57
C LEU A 52 -2.96 15.82 -5.32
N GLU A 53 -3.63 15.81 -6.48
CA GLU A 53 -4.05 17.03 -7.19
C GLU A 53 -5.01 17.86 -6.32
N VAL A 54 -6.07 17.23 -5.79
CA VAL A 54 -7.03 17.91 -4.91
C VAL A 54 -6.36 18.48 -3.66
N LEU A 55 -5.43 17.74 -3.06
CA LEU A 55 -4.67 18.22 -1.90
C LEU A 55 -3.76 19.39 -2.26
N SER A 56 -3.16 19.38 -3.46
CA SER A 56 -2.34 20.51 -3.94
C SER A 56 -3.17 21.77 -4.05
N GLU A 57 -4.32 21.71 -4.71
CA GLU A 57 -5.24 22.84 -4.85
C GLU A 57 -5.77 23.31 -3.48
N ALA A 58 -6.11 22.39 -2.57
CA ALA A 58 -6.58 22.72 -1.23
C ALA A 58 -5.54 23.46 -0.38
N MET A 59 -4.25 23.28 -0.68
CA MET A 59 -3.14 24.02 -0.06
C MET A 59 -2.80 25.32 -0.80
N GLY A 60 -3.52 25.66 -1.88
CA GLY A 60 -3.26 26.83 -2.71
C GLY A 60 -2.04 26.69 -3.63
N LEU A 61 -1.65 25.45 -3.94
CA LEU A 61 -0.56 25.15 -4.88
C LEU A 61 -1.12 24.93 -6.30
N GLU A 62 -0.20 24.91 -7.28
CA GLU A 62 -0.51 24.40 -8.62
C GLU A 62 -1.04 22.97 -8.54
N LYS A 63 -1.98 22.64 -9.42
CA LYS A 63 -2.73 21.39 -9.38
C LYS A 63 -1.83 20.14 -9.31
N GLU A 64 -0.76 20.08 -10.10
CA GLU A 64 0.15 18.94 -10.10
C GLU A 64 1.34 19.07 -9.12
N ALA A 65 1.30 20.00 -8.15
CA ALA A 65 2.47 20.27 -7.28
C ALA A 65 2.91 19.03 -6.48
N LEU A 66 1.99 18.33 -5.81
CA LEU A 66 2.33 17.14 -5.02
C LEU A 66 2.68 15.93 -5.89
N THR A 67 2.01 15.74 -7.02
CA THR A 67 2.31 14.62 -7.94
C THR A 67 3.69 14.81 -8.57
N ASN A 68 4.05 16.03 -8.97
CA ASN A 68 5.38 16.35 -9.52
C ASN A 68 6.49 16.26 -8.47
N ALA A 69 6.20 16.53 -7.20
CA ALA A 69 7.15 16.32 -6.10
C ALA A 69 7.46 14.82 -5.87
N CYS A 70 6.55 13.92 -6.27
CA CYS A 70 6.77 12.48 -6.27
C CYS A 70 7.47 12.03 -7.55
N VAL A 71 8.71 12.49 -7.75
CA VAL A 71 9.51 12.33 -8.99
C VAL A 71 9.62 10.87 -9.46
N ASP A 72 9.74 9.93 -8.51
CA ASP A 72 9.73 8.49 -8.74
C ASP A 72 8.63 7.85 -7.87
N MET A 73 7.39 7.84 -8.37
CA MET A 73 6.29 7.19 -7.66
C MET A 73 6.51 5.67 -7.59
N ASP A 74 6.74 5.19 -6.37
CA ASP A 74 6.68 3.79 -6.02
C ASP A 74 5.30 3.43 -5.47
N GLN A 75 4.80 2.26 -5.83
CA GLN A 75 3.60 1.69 -5.23
C GLN A 75 3.91 0.31 -4.68
N LYS A 76 3.49 0.11 -3.44
CA LYS A 76 3.56 -1.16 -2.74
C LYS A 76 2.17 -1.57 -2.32
N ILE A 77 1.79 -2.80 -2.66
CA ILE A 77 0.57 -3.42 -2.16
C ILE A 77 0.92 -4.28 -0.96
N VAL A 78 0.18 -4.08 0.12
CA VAL A 78 0.33 -4.83 1.37
C VAL A 78 -0.99 -5.49 1.70
N VAL A 79 -1.01 -6.82 1.66
CA VAL A 79 -2.16 -7.61 2.08
C VAL A 79 -1.93 -8.09 3.50
N ASN A 80 -2.89 -7.82 4.38
CA ASN A 80 -2.82 -8.15 5.80
C ASN A 80 -3.86 -9.20 6.14
N TYR A 81 -3.42 -10.28 6.77
CA TYR A 81 -4.31 -11.27 7.36
C TYR A 81 -4.12 -11.29 8.87
N TYR A 82 -5.19 -11.00 9.61
CA TYR A 82 -5.19 -10.98 11.08
C TYR A 82 -5.94 -12.22 11.59
N PRO A 83 -5.25 -13.32 11.94
CA PRO A 83 -5.91 -14.52 12.44
C PRO A 83 -6.57 -14.27 13.80
N LYS A 84 -7.56 -15.09 14.17
CA LYS A 84 -8.19 -15.02 15.50
C LYS A 84 -7.13 -15.15 16.60
N CYS A 85 -7.14 -14.22 17.54
CA CYS A 85 -6.22 -14.20 18.67
C CYS A 85 -6.90 -14.74 19.93
N PRO A 86 -6.29 -15.70 20.66
CA PRO A 86 -6.84 -16.19 21.93
C PRO A 86 -6.73 -15.16 23.08
N GLN A 87 -5.80 -14.19 22.98
CA GLN A 87 -5.55 -13.18 24.01
C GLN A 87 -5.41 -11.78 23.37
N PRO A 88 -6.50 -11.19 22.84
CA PRO A 88 -6.45 -9.91 22.12
C PRO A 88 -5.97 -8.74 22.98
N ASP A 89 -6.23 -8.76 24.29
CA ASP A 89 -5.78 -7.69 25.21
C ASP A 89 -4.26 -7.68 25.44
N LEU A 90 -3.57 -8.76 25.08
CA LEU A 90 -2.12 -8.93 25.24
C LEU A 90 -1.35 -8.90 23.92
N THR A 91 -2.04 -8.67 22.79
CA THR A 91 -1.44 -8.73 21.45
C THR A 91 -1.82 -7.51 20.62
N LEU A 92 -1.01 -7.23 19.60
CA LEU A 92 -1.31 -6.19 18.62
C LEU A 92 -1.25 -6.81 17.24
N GLY A 93 -2.30 -6.67 16.43
CA GLY A 93 -2.27 -7.09 15.04
C GLY A 93 -1.20 -6.34 14.24
N LEU A 94 -1.04 -5.05 14.52
CA LEU A 94 0.01 -4.19 14.00
C LEU A 94 0.32 -3.12 15.04
N LYS A 95 1.58 -2.93 15.37
CA LYS A 95 2.00 -1.86 16.29
C LYS A 95 1.58 -0.47 15.80
N ARG A 96 1.46 0.45 16.75
CA ARG A 96 1.27 1.88 16.48
C ARG A 96 2.44 2.40 15.63
N HIS A 97 2.12 3.05 14.52
CA HIS A 97 3.09 3.62 13.60
C HIS A 97 2.44 4.75 12.80
N THR A 98 3.28 5.47 12.05
CA THR A 98 2.88 6.35 10.95
C THR A 98 3.41 5.73 9.66
N ASP A 99 2.63 5.80 8.58
CA ASP A 99 3.07 5.24 7.31
C ASP A 99 4.25 6.05 6.74
N PRO A 100 5.33 5.38 6.33
CA PRO A 100 6.41 6.04 5.59
C PRO A 100 6.00 6.15 4.12
N GLY A 101 5.39 7.26 3.73
CA GLY A 101 5.00 7.52 2.35
C GLY A 101 4.15 8.78 2.18
N THR A 102 3.79 9.09 0.93
CA THR A 102 2.98 10.28 0.60
C THR A 102 1.50 10.07 0.93
N ILE A 103 0.94 8.93 0.54
CA ILE A 103 -0.47 8.60 0.76
C ILE A 103 -0.67 7.08 0.79
N THR A 104 -1.53 6.62 1.71
CA THR A 104 -1.96 5.22 1.80
C THR A 104 -3.45 5.15 1.47
N LEU A 105 -3.80 4.27 0.53
CA LEU A 105 -5.19 3.94 0.21
C LEU A 105 -5.47 2.54 0.76
N LEU A 106 -6.36 2.46 1.76
CA LEU A 106 -6.70 1.21 2.44
C LEU A 106 -8.11 0.77 2.05
N LEU A 107 -8.27 -0.55 1.82
CA LEU A 107 -9.55 -1.23 1.61
C LEU A 107 -9.89 -2.11 2.81
#